data_AF-A0A0U4YHW2-F1
#
_entry.id   AF-A0A0U4YHW2-F1
#
_cell.length_a   1.000
_cell.length_b   1.000
_cell.length_c   1.000
_cell.angle_alpha   90.00
_cell.angle_beta   90.00
_cell.angle_gamma   90.00
#
_symmetry.space_group_name_H-M   'P 1'
#
loop_
_entity.id
_entity.type
_entity.pdbx_description
1 polymer ?
#
loop_
_entity_poly.entity_id
_entity_poly.type
_entity_poly.pdbx_seq_one_letter_code
_entity_poly.pdbx_strand_id
1 'polypeptide(L)'
;MKAIAALLLIACSAAHAAPTDATSLAKVFECKVPPSEAAAILRANRIDTSGTDLVLEAPITVYGTAVSKVVADAKPGVLTLFSYVPATSIKPIAKLTGMQEWEDEMGAGYGKQLAPGRDLSMDDTSHEGGIVTLQCTMDT
;
A
#
# COMPACT_ATOMS: atom_id res chain seq x y z
N MET A 1 43.37 -45.53 9.48
CA MET A 1 41.94 -45.76 9.14
C MET A 1 41.12 -45.28 10.32
N LYS A 2 40.15 -44.36 10.28
CA LYS A 2 39.48 -43.55 9.25
C LYS A 2 38.97 -42.32 10.04
N ALA A 3 39.20 -41.10 9.55
CA ALA A 3 38.56 -39.91 10.12
C ALA A 3 37.10 -39.88 9.67
N ILE A 4 36.16 -39.85 10.61
CA ILE A 4 34.72 -39.66 10.32
C ILE A 4 34.48 -38.16 10.39
N ALA A 5 34.47 -37.52 9.23
CA ALA A 5 34.00 -36.16 9.08
C ALA A 5 32.48 -36.14 9.26
N ALA A 6 32.02 -35.56 10.37
CA ALA A 6 30.61 -35.28 10.59
C ALA A 6 30.21 -34.08 9.70
N LEU A 7 29.50 -34.36 8.60
CA LEU A 7 28.80 -33.32 7.84
C LEU A 7 27.63 -32.81 8.68
N LEU A 8 27.80 -31.63 9.28
CA LEU A 8 26.71 -30.80 9.78
C LEU A 8 25.95 -30.26 8.55
N LEU A 9 24.86 -30.94 8.20
CA LEU A 9 23.86 -30.45 7.27
C LEU A 9 23.19 -29.23 7.92
N ILE A 10 23.66 -28.04 7.53
CA ILE A 10 22.96 -26.77 7.79
C ILE A 10 21.65 -26.87 7.03
N ALA A 11 20.58 -27.21 7.74
CA ALA A 11 19.22 -27.06 7.25
C ALA A 11 18.97 -25.57 7.07
N CYS A 12 19.31 -25.06 5.89
CA CYS A 12 18.86 -23.77 5.43
C CYS A 12 17.35 -23.89 5.28
N SER A 13 16.61 -23.50 6.32
CA SER A 13 15.17 -23.28 6.23
C SER A 13 14.98 -22.16 5.22
N ALA A 14 14.89 -22.54 3.94
CA ALA A 14 14.27 -21.72 2.93
C ALA A 14 12.83 -21.52 3.42
N ALA A 15 12.64 -20.45 4.18
CA ALA A 15 11.35 -19.87 4.42
C ALA A 15 10.80 -19.56 3.04
N HIS A 16 10.09 -20.54 2.47
CA HIS A 16 9.24 -20.35 1.33
C HIS A 16 8.31 -19.23 1.77
N ALA A 17 8.58 -18.01 1.30
CA ALA A 17 7.65 -16.92 1.44
C ALA A 17 6.35 -17.46 0.87
N ALA A 18 5.32 -17.56 1.73
CA ALA A 18 3.99 -17.90 1.26
C ALA A 18 3.68 -16.96 0.09
N PRO A 19 3.10 -17.47 -1.01
CA PRO A 19 2.81 -16.64 -2.16
C PRO A 19 2.05 -15.40 -1.68
N THR A 20 2.62 -14.23 -1.98
CA THR A 20 2.04 -12.91 -1.79
C THR A 20 0.59 -12.95 -2.20
N ASP A 21 -0.35 -12.87 -1.26
CA ASP A 21 -1.75 -12.70 -1.62
C ASP A 21 -1.94 -11.26 -2.07
N ALA A 22 -1.62 -11.01 -3.34
CA ALA A 22 -1.79 -9.74 -4.02
C ALA A 22 -3.20 -9.16 -3.83
N THR A 23 -4.20 -10.04 -3.64
CA THR A 23 -5.59 -9.64 -3.34
C THR A 23 -5.71 -9.04 -1.95
N SER A 24 -5.12 -9.67 -0.94
CA SER A 24 -5.11 -9.14 0.43
C SER A 24 -4.31 -7.84 0.51
N LEU A 25 -3.17 -7.75 -0.17
CA LEU A 25 -2.38 -6.53 -0.20
C LEU A 25 -3.12 -5.38 -0.93
N ALA A 26 -3.80 -5.68 -2.04
CA ALA A 26 -4.68 -4.72 -2.71
C ALA A 26 -5.74 -4.17 -1.77
N LYS A 27 -6.43 -5.02 -0.99
CA LYS A 27 -7.44 -4.56 -0.02
C LYS A 27 -6.87 -3.59 1.02
N VAL A 28 -5.61 -3.77 1.44
CA VAL A 28 -4.92 -2.86 2.36
C VAL A 28 -4.75 -1.49 1.72
N PHE A 29 -4.14 -1.43 0.52
CA PHE A 29 -3.92 -0.17 -0.19
C PHE A 29 -5.20 0.48 -0.75
N GLU A 30 -6.27 -0.30 -0.89
CA GLU A 30 -7.62 0.19 -1.15
C GLU A 30 -8.34 0.67 0.12
N CYS A 31 -7.73 0.63 1.30
CA CYS A 31 -8.35 1.04 2.57
C CYS A 31 -9.60 0.21 2.96
N LYS A 32 -9.71 -1.03 2.48
CA LYS A 32 -10.91 -1.88 2.64
C LYS A 32 -10.91 -2.73 3.90
N VAL A 33 -9.80 -2.77 4.64
CA VAL A 33 -9.66 -3.54 5.87
C VAL A 33 -9.45 -2.61 7.08
N PRO A 34 -9.72 -3.06 8.32
CA PRO A 34 -9.38 -2.32 9.52
C PRO A 34 -7.84 -2.15 9.69
N PRO A 35 -7.38 -1.15 10.45
CA PRO A 35 -5.95 -0.88 10.61
C PRO A 35 -5.16 -2.04 11.23
N SER A 36 -5.75 -2.78 12.18
CA SER A 36 -5.11 -3.95 12.78
C SER A 36 -4.89 -5.09 11.78
N GLU A 37 -5.84 -5.33 10.89
CA GLU A 37 -5.75 -6.29 9.79
C GLU A 37 -4.75 -5.81 8.74
N ALA A 38 -4.77 -4.52 8.38
CA ALA A 38 -3.79 -3.91 7.50
C ALA A 38 -2.36 -4.12 8.02
N ALA A 39 -2.11 -3.84 9.30
CA ALA A 39 -0.80 -4.05 9.92
C ALA A 39 -0.37 -5.53 9.90
N ALA A 40 -1.31 -6.46 10.08
CA ALA A 40 -1.03 -7.90 9.99
C ALA A 40 -0.64 -8.31 8.56
N ILE A 41 -1.38 -7.84 7.56
CA ILE A 41 -1.11 -8.12 6.14
C ILE A 41 0.22 -7.49 5.70
N LEU A 42 0.50 -6.23 6.05
CA LEU A 42 1.77 -5.56 5.73
C LEU A 42 2.96 -6.34 6.31
N ARG A 43 2.87 -6.74 7.58
CA ARG A 43 3.90 -7.59 8.23
C ARG A 43 4.08 -8.93 7.52
N ALA A 44 2.98 -9.61 7.17
CA ALA A 44 3.03 -10.88 6.46
C ALA A 44 3.69 -10.74 5.07
N ASN A 45 3.54 -9.57 4.44
CA ASN A 45 4.15 -9.23 3.15
C ASN A 45 5.53 -8.55 3.31
N ARG A 46 6.08 -8.48 4.53
CA ARG A 46 7.39 -7.85 4.83
C ARG A 46 7.49 -6.39 4.38
N ILE A 47 6.36 -5.69 4.36
CA ILE A 47 6.32 -4.25 4.10
C ILE A 47 6.51 -3.56 5.45
N ASP A 48 7.61 -2.82 5.59
CA ASP A 48 7.80 -1.98 6.76
C ASP A 48 6.85 -0.78 6.75
N THR A 49 6.57 -0.24 7.93
CA THR A 49 5.71 0.94 8.09
C THR A 49 6.53 2.19 8.43
N SER A 50 7.77 2.28 7.91
CA SER A 50 8.71 3.36 8.24
C SER A 50 8.55 4.61 7.37
N GLY A 51 7.63 4.58 6.40
CA GLY A 51 7.49 5.62 5.38
C GLY A 51 8.48 5.47 4.21
N THR A 52 9.14 4.32 4.09
CA THR A 52 10.07 4.05 2.98
C THR A 52 9.34 3.55 1.74
N ASP A 53 9.77 4.04 0.58
CA ASP A 53 9.32 3.55 -0.73
C ASP A 53 9.66 2.07 -0.93
N LEU A 54 8.64 1.27 -1.27
CA LEU A 54 8.79 -0.12 -1.65
C LEU A 54 8.34 -0.33 -3.10
N VAL A 55 9.22 -0.90 -3.92
CA VAL A 55 8.86 -1.43 -5.24
C VAL A 55 8.46 -2.90 -5.08
N LEU A 56 7.25 -3.23 -5.51
CA LEU A 56 6.70 -4.58 -5.46
C LEU A 56 7.30 -5.43 -6.58
N GLU A 57 7.65 -6.69 -6.27
CA GLU A 57 8.13 -7.66 -7.25
C GLU A 57 7.06 -7.99 -8.31
N ALA A 58 5.79 -7.99 -7.89
CA ALA A 58 4.63 -8.13 -8.75
C ALA A 58 3.64 -6.98 -8.46
N PRO A 59 3.14 -6.28 -9.50
CA PRO A 59 2.16 -5.21 -9.30
C PRO A 59 0.87 -5.74 -8.68
N ILE A 60 0.27 -4.94 -7.79
CA ILE A 60 -1.10 -5.15 -7.30
C ILE A 60 -2.07 -4.26 -8.08
N THR A 61 -3.37 -4.57 -8.04
CA THR A 61 -4.40 -3.69 -8.59
C THR A 61 -5.11 -2.95 -7.46
N VAL A 62 -5.02 -1.62 -7.46
CA VAL A 62 -5.67 -0.74 -6.48
C VAL A 62 -6.67 0.13 -7.25
N TYR A 63 -7.97 -0.02 -6.96
CA TYR A 63 -9.05 0.71 -7.63
C TYR A 63 -8.97 0.65 -9.18
N GLY A 64 -8.64 -0.53 -9.71
CA GLY A 64 -8.52 -0.77 -11.14
C GLY A 64 -7.21 -0.29 -11.77
N THR A 65 -6.27 0.23 -10.98
CA THR A 65 -4.98 0.72 -11.45
C THR A 65 -3.85 -0.21 -10.99
N ALA A 66 -2.96 -0.59 -11.91
CA ALA A 66 -1.77 -1.36 -11.57
C ALA A 66 -0.78 -0.49 -10.77
N VAL A 67 -0.39 -0.96 -9.59
CA VAL A 67 0.50 -0.26 -8.67
C VAL A 67 1.70 -1.16 -8.39
N SER A 68 2.89 -0.66 -8.73
CA SER A 68 4.16 -1.33 -8.49
C SER A 68 4.99 -0.67 -7.40
N LYS A 69 4.59 0.51 -6.93
CA LYS A 69 5.29 1.26 -5.88
C LYS A 69 4.31 1.71 -4.82
N VAL A 70 4.65 1.45 -3.56
CA VAL A 70 3.82 1.74 -2.40
C VAL A 70 4.67 2.25 -1.24
N VAL A 71 4.04 2.93 -0.28
CA VAL A 71 4.62 3.28 1.03
C VAL A 71 3.61 2.97 2.11
N ALA A 72 4.07 2.46 3.24
CA ALA A 72 3.31 2.46 4.49
C ALA A 72 4.07 3.28 5.54
N ASP A 73 3.39 4.22 6.19
CA ASP A 73 3.93 5.11 7.21
C ASP A 73 3.04 5.02 8.46
N ALA A 74 3.56 4.46 9.54
CA ALA A 74 2.87 4.39 10.82
C ALA A 74 3.39 5.46 11.78
N LYS A 75 2.49 6.31 12.24
CA LYS A 75 2.72 7.31 13.30
C LYS A 75 1.78 7.01 14.48
N PRO A 76 2.01 7.60 15.67
CA PRO A 76 1.10 7.40 16.80
C PRO A 76 -0.35 7.74 16.42
N GLY A 77 -1.23 6.75 16.52
CA GLY A 77 -2.66 6.88 16.24
C GLY A 77 -3.07 6.84 14.77
N VAL A 78 -2.13 6.68 13.83
CA VAL A 78 -2.46 6.70 12.39
C VAL A 78 -1.53 5.82 11.55
N LEU A 79 -2.11 5.09 10.60
CA LEU A 79 -1.43 4.38 9.53
C LEU A 79 -1.81 5.02 8.20
N THR A 80 -0.81 5.56 7.51
CA THR A 80 -0.97 6.14 6.17
C THR A 80 -0.36 5.21 5.12
N LEU A 81 -1.12 4.92 4.09
CA LEU A 81 -0.74 4.07 2.97
C LEU A 81 -0.78 4.89 1.69
N PHE A 82 0.29 4.81 0.92
CA PHE A 82 0.42 5.52 -0.33
C PHE A 82 0.58 4.53 -1.48
N SER A 83 -0.22 4.71 -2.53
CA SER A 83 -0.08 4.00 -3.81
C SER A 83 0.30 4.99 -4.89
N TYR A 84 1.39 4.70 -5.61
CA TYR A 84 1.86 5.52 -6.71
C TYR A 84 1.10 5.11 -7.98
N VAL A 85 0.22 5.97 -8.46
CA VAL A 85 -0.64 5.73 -9.63
C VAL A 85 -0.34 6.76 -10.72
N PRO A 86 -0.56 6.45 -12.01
CA PRO A 86 -0.48 7.46 -13.06
C PRO A 86 -1.47 8.60 -12.82
N ALA A 87 -1.07 9.84 -13.08
CA ALA A 87 -1.94 11.02 -12.96
C ALA A 87 -3.25 10.89 -13.77
N THR A 88 -3.21 10.18 -14.90
CA THR A 88 -4.38 9.84 -15.71
C THR A 88 -5.43 8.98 -14.99
N SER A 89 -5.06 8.38 -13.85
CA SER A 89 -5.94 7.53 -13.03
C SER A 89 -6.72 8.31 -11.97
N ILE A 90 -6.39 9.59 -11.70
CA ILE A 90 -7.08 10.42 -10.68
C ILE A 90 -8.59 10.41 -10.90
N LYS A 91 -9.06 10.91 -12.04
CA LYS A 91 -10.50 11.04 -12.33
C LYS A 91 -11.21 9.68 -12.40
N PRO A 92 -10.65 8.63 -13.05
CA PRO A 92 -11.21 7.29 -12.98
C PRO A 92 -11.37 6.74 -11.56
N ILE A 93 -10.33 6.87 -10.71
CA ILE A 93 -10.37 6.40 -9.32
C ILE A 93 -11.42 7.20 -8.54
N ALA A 94 -11.38 8.53 -8.59
CA ALA A 94 -12.32 9.39 -7.89
C ALA A 94 -13.77 9.07 -8.26
N LYS A 95 -14.06 8.85 -9.54
CA LYS A 95 -15.39 8.42 -10.01
C LYS A 95 -15.77 7.04 -9.50
N LEU A 96 -14.86 6.07 -9.53
CA LEU A 96 -15.10 4.70 -9.08
C LEU A 96 -15.40 4.63 -7.58
N THR A 97 -14.68 5.42 -6.78
CA THR A 97 -14.80 5.44 -5.33
C THR A 97 -15.86 6.43 -4.84
N GLY A 98 -16.34 7.32 -5.71
CA GLY A 98 -17.27 8.39 -5.35
C GLY A 98 -16.63 9.44 -4.45
N MET A 99 -15.34 9.73 -4.66
CA MET A 99 -14.65 10.84 -3.99
C MET A 99 -15.21 12.17 -4.48
N GLN A 100 -15.30 13.13 -3.56
CA GLN A 100 -15.72 14.49 -3.85
C GLN A 100 -14.49 15.32 -4.13
N GLU A 101 -14.60 16.19 -5.13
CA GLU A 101 -13.60 17.20 -5.42
C GLU A 101 -13.59 18.25 -4.30
N TRP A 102 -12.40 18.73 -3.94
CA TRP A 102 -12.19 19.85 -3.04
C TRP A 102 -11.17 20.81 -3.67
N GLU A 103 -11.31 22.08 -3.35
CA GLU A 103 -10.37 23.13 -3.72
C GLU A 103 -10.36 24.14 -2.57
N ASP A 104 -9.18 24.42 -2.04
CA ASP A 104 -8.95 25.37 -0.96
C ASP A 104 -7.62 26.14 -1.17
N GLU A 105 -7.21 26.94 -0.18
CA GLU A 105 -5.97 27.74 -0.26
C GLU A 105 -4.69 26.89 -0.37
N MET A 106 -4.76 25.60 -0.02
CA MET A 106 -3.64 24.66 -0.02
C MET A 106 -3.56 23.84 -1.32
N GLY A 107 -4.60 23.85 -2.16
CA GLY A 107 -4.60 23.19 -3.45
C GLY A 107 -5.98 22.65 -3.84
N ALA A 108 -5.97 21.68 -4.74
CA ALA A 108 -7.17 20.96 -5.15
C ALA A 108 -6.92 19.46 -5.15
N GLY A 109 -7.99 18.69 -5.00
CA GLY A 109 -7.90 17.24 -4.98
C GLY A 109 -9.25 16.55 -4.85
N TYR A 110 -9.19 15.29 -4.51
CA TYR A 110 -10.36 14.45 -4.26
C TYR A 110 -10.26 13.82 -2.88
N GLY A 111 -11.37 13.68 -2.19
CA GLY A 111 -11.43 13.11 -0.85
C GLY A 111 -12.70 12.31 -0.60
N LYS A 112 -12.60 11.30 0.26
CA LYS A 112 -13.76 10.56 0.78
C LYS A 112 -13.45 9.91 2.11
N GLN A 113 -14.32 10.10 3.09
CA GLN A 113 -14.37 9.22 4.25
C GLN A 113 -15.03 7.89 3.85
N LEU A 114 -14.26 6.81 3.92
CA LEU A 114 -14.71 5.46 3.57
C LEU A 114 -15.45 4.80 4.74
N ALA A 115 -15.02 5.08 5.96
CA ALA A 115 -15.64 4.69 7.22
C ALA A 115 -15.12 5.61 8.34
N PRO A 116 -15.66 5.58 9.57
CA PRO A 116 -15.09 6.32 10.69
C PRO A 116 -13.59 6.03 10.85
N GLY A 117 -12.77 7.08 10.86
CA GLY A 117 -11.31 7.00 10.97
C GLY A 117 -10.62 6.35 9.77
N ARG A 118 -11.27 6.30 8.59
CA ARG A 118 -10.64 5.83 7.34
C ARG A 118 -10.97 6.75 6.19
N ASP A 119 -9.95 7.40 5.66
CA ASP A 119 -10.08 8.41 4.62
C ASP A 119 -9.24 8.05 3.40
N LEU A 120 -9.76 8.37 2.23
CA LEU A 120 -9.09 8.25 0.94
C LEU A 120 -8.92 9.65 0.36
N SER A 121 -7.71 10.00 -0.10
CA SER A 121 -7.43 11.28 -0.73
C SER A 121 -6.43 11.17 -1.88
N MET A 122 -6.51 12.13 -2.81
CA MET A 122 -5.56 12.34 -3.90
C MET A 122 -5.48 13.83 -4.18
N ASP A 123 -4.28 14.38 -4.31
CA ASP A 123 -4.10 15.74 -4.82
C ASP A 123 -4.29 15.74 -6.35
N ASP A 124 -4.99 16.75 -6.89
CA ASP A 124 -5.20 16.87 -8.34
C ASP A 124 -4.03 17.60 -9.01
N THR A 125 -2.93 16.88 -9.20
CA THR A 125 -1.80 17.31 -10.04
C THR A 125 -1.93 16.79 -11.48
N SER A 126 -3.14 16.48 -11.94
CA SER A 126 -3.35 15.85 -13.26
C SER A 126 -2.85 16.69 -14.43
N HIS A 127 -2.74 18.01 -14.25
CA HIS A 127 -2.19 18.95 -15.22
C HIS A 127 -0.66 18.81 -15.41
N GLU A 128 0.05 18.28 -14.42
CA GLU A 128 1.51 18.08 -14.46
C GLU A 128 1.88 16.77 -15.18
N GLY A 129 0.95 15.81 -15.22
CA GLY A 129 1.20 14.45 -15.69
C GLY A 129 2.05 13.64 -14.72
N GLY A 130 2.54 12.47 -15.18
CA GLY A 130 3.43 11.63 -14.37
C GLY A 130 2.71 10.74 -13.34
N ILE A 131 3.26 10.68 -12.14
CA ILE A 131 2.82 9.80 -11.05
C ILE A 131 2.32 10.65 -9.89
N VAL A 132 1.19 10.23 -9.32
CA VAL A 132 0.55 10.88 -8.18
C VAL A 132 0.32 9.86 -7.09
N THR A 133 0.01 10.36 -5.90
CA THR A 133 -0.17 9.53 -4.73
C THR A 133 -1.65 9.38 -4.41
N LEU A 134 -2.13 8.15 -4.40
CA LEU A 134 -3.38 7.78 -3.74
C LEU A 134 -3.09 7.47 -2.28
N GLN A 135 -3.67 8.24 -1.38
CA GLN A 135 -3.47 8.12 0.05
C GLN A 135 -4.69 7.48 0.73
N CYS A 136 -4.47 6.42 1.49
CA CYS A 136 -5.42 5.87 2.46
C CYS A 136 -4.87 6.16 3.86
N THR A 137 -5.65 6.85 4.68
CA THR A 137 -5.31 7.15 6.08
C THR A 137 -6.25 6.37 6.99
N MET A 138 -5.73 5.72 8.02
CA MET A 138 -6.51 4.93 8.98
C MET A 138 -6.11 5.25 10.42
N ASP A 139 -7.08 5.60 11.27
CA ASP A 139 -6.88 5.77 12.71
C ASP A 139 -6.60 4.41 13.36
N THR A 140 -5.55 4.29 14.17
CA THR A 140 -5.08 3.02 14.78
C THR A 140 -5.31 2.92 16.28
#